data_AF-A0A7Y2BWT5-F1
#
_entry.id   AF-A0A7Y2BWT5-F1
#
_cell.length_a   1.000
_cell.length_b   1.000
_cell.length_c   1.000
_cell.angle_alpha   90.00
_cell.angle_beta   90.00
_cell.angle_gamma   90.00
#
_symmetry.space_group_name_H-M   'P 1'
#
loop_
_entity.id
_entity.type
_entity.pdbx_description
1 polymer ?
#
loop_
_entity_poly.entity_id
_entity_poly.type
_entity_poly.pdbx_seq_one_letter_code
_entity_poly.pdbx_strand_id
1 'polypeptide(L)'
;MKAFLLFSLLMIAFYGFAQQSNTEINTHYIKHMKDPSDKITQGFGPLTQNSRELTTKIKTVHVTHGIRYQITNSSAGDFVTIVAEENIMPFVQMIEDGDYMSFALSGSIESDEGILIIMNNKNLSDLLVKDGAEGEVLLTECENVSITVMGGSDMKLKGSTEELDLFVKGGSNLDGRKFHVAKGNVAVKGASETTIAISESLKAHSENGSVLIYFGNPEATTITEKLDGKVFHRESD
;
A
#
# COMPACT_ATOMS: atom_id res chain seq x y z
N MET A 1 -24.93 -35.86 -6.51
CA MET A 1 -25.78 -35.19 -7.51
C MET A 1 -26.33 -33.93 -6.86
N LYS A 2 -26.02 -32.75 -7.45
CA LYS A 2 -26.45 -31.37 -7.09
C LYS A 2 -25.82 -30.84 -5.78
N ALA A 3 -25.20 -29.66 -5.71
CA ALA A 3 -25.35 -28.46 -6.52
C ALA A 3 -23.99 -27.84 -6.88
N PHE A 4 -23.72 -27.73 -8.17
CA PHE A 4 -22.67 -26.92 -8.75
C PHE A 4 -23.41 -26.00 -9.72
N LEU A 5 -23.87 -24.84 -9.26
CA LEU A 5 -24.47 -23.77 -10.08
C LEU A 5 -25.05 -22.68 -9.18
N LEU A 6 -24.24 -21.65 -8.89
CA LEU A 6 -24.60 -20.23 -9.02
C LEU A 6 -23.36 -19.37 -8.66
N PHE A 7 -22.39 -19.28 -9.56
CA PHE A 7 -21.27 -18.33 -9.45
C PHE A 7 -21.10 -17.62 -10.80
N SER A 8 -22.16 -16.98 -11.29
CA SER A 8 -22.10 -16.30 -12.60
C SER A 8 -22.83 -14.96 -12.68
N LEU A 9 -23.29 -14.39 -11.56
CA LEU A 9 -23.86 -13.03 -11.56
C LEU A 9 -23.10 -12.01 -10.70
N LEU A 10 -22.25 -12.42 -9.76
CA LEU A 10 -21.47 -11.48 -8.93
C LEU A 10 -20.19 -10.95 -9.61
N MET A 11 -19.67 -11.69 -10.60
CA MET A 11 -18.49 -11.33 -11.40
C MET A 11 -18.68 -10.03 -12.19
N ILE A 12 -19.91 -9.70 -12.60
CA ILE A 12 -20.20 -8.53 -13.45
C ILE A 12 -20.11 -7.22 -12.65
N ALA A 13 -20.45 -7.25 -11.35
CA ALA A 13 -20.33 -6.06 -10.50
C ALA A 13 -18.86 -5.70 -10.20
N PHE A 14 -17.97 -6.70 -10.09
CA PHE A 14 -16.53 -6.48 -9.95
C PHE A 14 -15.86 -6.03 -11.26
N TYR A 15 -16.36 -6.50 -12.41
CA TYR A 15 -15.91 -6.01 -13.73
C TYR A 15 -16.19 -4.51 -13.94
N GLY A 16 -17.27 -3.98 -13.36
CA GLY A 16 -17.64 -2.56 -13.49
C GLY A 16 -16.66 -1.60 -12.81
N PHE A 17 -16.08 -1.99 -11.67
CA PHE A 17 -15.07 -1.18 -10.98
C PHE A 17 -13.69 -1.29 -11.63
N ALA A 18 -13.36 -2.47 -12.20
CA ALA A 18 -12.15 -2.65 -12.98
C ALA A 18 -12.17 -1.89 -14.32
N GLN A 19 -13.34 -1.53 -14.86
CA GLN A 19 -13.45 -0.76 -16.10
C GLN A 19 -13.37 0.77 -15.95
N GLN A 20 -13.36 1.31 -14.72
CA GLN A 20 -13.21 2.76 -14.51
C GLN A 20 -11.78 3.19 -14.13
N SER A 21 -10.85 2.24 -14.14
CA SER A 21 -9.43 2.53 -14.25
C SER A 21 -8.89 1.62 -15.33
N ASN A 22 -8.38 2.19 -16.43
CA ASN A 22 -7.63 1.44 -17.43
C ASN A 22 -6.25 1.08 -16.84
N THR A 23 -6.25 0.44 -15.67
CA THR A 23 -5.05 0.04 -14.95
C THR A 23 -4.67 -1.29 -15.57
N GLU A 24 -3.73 -1.26 -16.51
CA GLU A 24 -3.00 -2.46 -16.90
C GLU A 24 -2.67 -3.25 -15.63
N ILE A 25 -3.03 -4.54 -15.59
CA ILE A 25 -2.57 -5.46 -14.55
C ILE A 25 -1.07 -5.61 -14.78
N ASN A 26 -0.31 -4.62 -14.33
CA ASN A 26 1.14 -4.54 -14.40
C ASN A 26 1.65 -5.06 -13.06
N THR A 27 1.65 -6.37 -12.90
CA THR A 27 2.10 -7.05 -11.69
C THR A 27 3.63 -6.91 -11.47
N HIS A 28 4.39 -6.45 -12.47
CA HIS A 28 5.85 -6.23 -12.55
C HIS A 28 6.71 -7.41 -12.09
N TYR A 29 7.90 -7.49 -12.66
CA TYR A 29 8.92 -8.41 -12.22
C TYR A 29 9.11 -8.36 -10.70
N ILE A 30 9.09 -9.53 -10.07
CA ILE A 30 9.39 -9.71 -8.65
C ILE A 30 10.42 -10.82 -8.50
N LYS A 31 11.42 -10.57 -7.65
CA LYS A 31 12.34 -11.60 -7.16
C LYS A 31 12.46 -11.47 -5.66
N HIS A 32 12.11 -12.55 -4.96
CA HIS A 32 12.22 -12.63 -3.53
C HIS A 32 13.02 -13.87 -3.14
N MET A 33 14.04 -13.67 -2.29
CA MET A 33 14.80 -14.74 -1.67
C MET A 33 14.49 -14.75 -0.18
N LYS A 34 13.86 -15.82 0.30
CA LYS A 34 13.60 -16.03 1.72
C LYS A 34 14.85 -16.53 2.45
N ASP A 35 15.55 -17.48 1.85
CA ASP A 35 16.85 -17.98 2.29
C ASP A 35 17.81 -18.00 1.08
N PRO A 36 19.06 -17.50 1.19
CA PRO A 36 20.03 -17.55 0.09
C PRO A 36 20.32 -18.95 -0.47
N SER A 37 20.03 -20.00 0.30
CA SER A 37 20.19 -21.41 -0.09
C SER A 37 18.92 -22.03 -0.69
N ASP A 38 17.77 -21.34 -0.64
CA ASP A 38 16.53 -21.85 -1.20
C ASP A 38 16.63 -22.04 -2.72
N LYS A 39 15.95 -23.09 -3.22
CA LYS A 39 15.64 -23.17 -4.64
C LYS A 39 14.61 -22.11 -4.99
N ILE A 40 14.94 -21.27 -5.97
CA ILE A 40 14.00 -20.29 -6.54
C ILE A 40 12.94 -21.02 -7.35
N THR A 41 11.66 -20.78 -7.03
CA THR A 41 10.54 -21.17 -7.88
C THR A 41 10.32 -20.10 -8.94
N GLN A 42 10.52 -20.47 -10.21
CA GLN A 42 10.29 -19.59 -11.35
C GLN A 42 8.79 -19.55 -11.67
N GLY A 43 8.26 -18.36 -11.92
CA GLY A 43 6.91 -18.13 -12.39
C GLY A 43 6.66 -18.77 -13.75
N PHE A 44 5.54 -19.47 -13.90
CA PHE A 44 5.06 -19.93 -15.19
C PHE A 44 3.55 -20.18 -15.18
N GLY A 45 2.98 -20.15 -16.38
CA GLY A 45 1.56 -20.47 -16.59
C GLY A 45 0.69 -19.21 -16.53
N PRO A 46 -0.64 -19.37 -16.49
CA PRO A 46 -1.54 -18.24 -16.55
C PRO A 46 -1.55 -17.45 -15.23
N LEU A 47 -1.73 -16.13 -15.32
CA LEU A 47 -2.18 -15.33 -14.19
C LEU A 47 -3.57 -15.83 -13.74
N THR A 48 -3.71 -16.07 -12.44
CA THR A 48 -4.94 -16.49 -11.78
C THR A 48 -5.34 -15.49 -10.72
N GLN A 49 -6.61 -15.49 -10.34
CA GLN A 49 -7.14 -14.61 -9.31
C GLN A 49 -7.81 -15.44 -8.21
N ASN A 50 -7.51 -15.10 -6.95
CA ASN A 50 -8.20 -15.64 -5.78
C ASN A 50 -8.84 -14.48 -5.02
N SER A 51 -10.18 -14.44 -4.99
CA SER A 51 -10.95 -13.35 -4.38
C SER A 51 -11.84 -13.85 -3.26
N ARG A 52 -11.94 -13.06 -2.18
CA ARG A 52 -12.89 -13.29 -1.10
C ARG A 52 -13.40 -11.99 -0.50
N GLU A 53 -14.60 -12.05 0.06
CA GLU A 53 -15.13 -11.01 0.94
C GLU A 53 -14.42 -11.05 2.30
N LEU A 54 -14.26 -9.88 2.92
CA LEU A 54 -13.76 -9.75 4.29
C LEU A 54 -14.95 -9.68 5.24
N THR A 55 -15.05 -10.67 6.13
CA THR A 55 -16.09 -10.71 7.17
C THR A 55 -15.67 -10.02 8.46
N THR A 56 -14.36 -9.79 8.63
CA THR A 56 -13.76 -9.16 9.79
C THR A 56 -13.42 -7.71 9.47
N LYS A 57 -13.57 -6.82 10.46
CA LYS A 57 -13.19 -5.42 10.33
C LYS A 57 -11.67 -5.27 10.48
N ILE A 58 -10.95 -5.44 9.37
CA ILE A 58 -9.50 -5.32 9.34
C ILE A 58 -9.12 -3.85 9.55
N LYS A 59 -8.26 -3.58 10.52
CA LYS A 59 -7.76 -2.23 10.83
C LYS A 59 -6.30 -2.05 10.43
N THR A 60 -5.51 -3.11 10.57
CA THR A 60 -4.08 -3.10 10.30
C THR A 60 -3.79 -3.98 9.09
N VAL A 61 -3.12 -3.41 8.10
CA VAL A 61 -2.70 -4.13 6.88
C VAL A 61 -1.19 -4.01 6.70
N HIS A 62 -0.54 -5.15 6.52
CA HIS A 62 0.89 -5.23 6.23
C HIS A 62 1.11 -5.81 4.83
N VAL A 63 1.94 -5.15 4.01
CA VAL A 63 2.38 -5.64 2.69
C VAL A 63 3.91 -5.64 2.66
N THR A 64 4.51 -6.75 2.24
CA THR A 64 5.97 -6.94 2.30
C THR A 64 6.52 -7.73 1.11
N HIS A 65 7.85 -7.81 0.99
CA HIS A 65 8.58 -8.67 0.06
C HIS A 65 8.36 -8.36 -1.43
N GLY A 66 8.39 -7.10 -1.83
CA GLY A 66 8.24 -6.72 -3.25
C GLY A 66 6.83 -6.89 -3.81
N ILE A 67 5.85 -7.29 -2.99
CA ILE A 67 4.47 -7.49 -3.44
C ILE A 67 3.86 -6.15 -3.85
N ARG A 68 3.20 -6.13 -5.00
CA ARG A 68 2.41 -4.97 -5.42
C ARG A 68 1.05 -4.92 -4.75
N TYR A 69 0.55 -3.72 -4.52
CA TYR A 69 -0.76 -3.53 -3.93
C TYR A 69 -1.55 -2.36 -4.51
N GLN A 70 -2.88 -2.51 -4.47
CA GLN A 70 -3.88 -1.48 -4.69
C GLN A 70 -4.90 -1.57 -3.55
N ILE A 71 -4.95 -0.52 -2.71
CA ILE A 71 -5.82 -0.50 -1.53
C ILE A 71 -6.78 0.68 -1.62
N THR A 72 -8.07 0.42 -1.42
CA THR A 72 -9.12 1.43 -1.33
C THR A 72 -9.94 1.30 -0.04
N ASN A 73 -10.64 2.35 0.39
CA ASN A 73 -11.59 2.28 1.51
C ASN A 73 -12.98 2.84 1.13
N SER A 74 -13.44 2.50 -0.07
CA SER A 74 -14.72 2.99 -0.59
C SER A 74 -15.91 2.36 0.12
N SER A 75 -17.08 2.99 0.00
CA SER A 75 -18.38 2.43 0.42
C SER A 75 -18.76 1.07 -0.21
N ALA A 76 -18.02 0.54 -1.19
CA ALA A 76 -18.18 -0.83 -1.67
C ALA A 76 -17.94 -1.89 -0.57
N GLY A 77 -18.31 -3.15 -0.80
CA GLY A 77 -18.04 -4.22 0.18
C GLY A 77 -16.55 -4.39 0.48
N ASP A 78 -16.20 -4.87 1.68
CA ASP A 78 -14.80 -5.17 2.01
C ASP A 78 -14.40 -6.49 1.36
N PHE A 79 -13.27 -6.50 0.64
CA PHE A 79 -12.79 -7.67 -0.09
C PHE A 79 -11.27 -7.64 -0.26
N VAL A 80 -10.72 -8.81 -0.59
CA VAL A 80 -9.34 -8.96 -1.06
C VAL A 80 -9.30 -9.89 -2.26
N THR A 81 -8.51 -9.50 -3.26
CA THR A 81 -8.15 -10.31 -4.42
C THR A 81 -6.64 -10.42 -4.52
N ILE A 82 -6.14 -11.64 -4.68
CA ILE A 82 -4.74 -11.94 -4.97
C ILE A 82 -4.63 -12.33 -6.43
N VAL A 83 -3.74 -11.68 -7.17
CA VAL A 83 -3.41 -11.98 -8.56
C VAL A 83 -1.97 -12.45 -8.65
N ALA A 84 -1.74 -13.64 -9.16
CA ALA A 84 -0.41 -14.23 -9.37
C ALA A 84 -0.49 -15.37 -10.39
N GLU A 85 0.65 -15.78 -10.95
CA GLU A 85 0.73 -17.00 -11.75
C GLU A 85 0.29 -18.22 -10.93
N GLU A 86 -0.36 -19.20 -11.57
CA GLU A 86 -0.94 -20.38 -10.91
C GLU A 86 0.06 -21.10 -10.00
N ASN A 87 1.31 -21.23 -10.44
CA ASN A 87 2.36 -21.90 -9.68
C ASN A 87 2.97 -21.03 -8.56
N ILE A 88 2.83 -19.70 -8.64
CA ILE A 88 3.31 -18.74 -7.64
C ILE A 88 2.26 -18.51 -6.54
N MET A 89 0.97 -18.60 -6.86
CA MET A 89 -0.15 -18.40 -5.92
C MET A 89 0.03 -19.11 -4.56
N PRO A 90 0.49 -20.37 -4.47
CA PRO A 90 0.69 -21.05 -3.18
C PRO A 90 1.77 -20.43 -2.28
N PHE A 91 2.65 -19.60 -2.85
CA PHE A 91 3.69 -18.89 -2.10
C PHE A 91 3.22 -17.57 -1.51
N VAL A 92 2.08 -17.03 -1.98
CA VAL A 92 1.49 -15.79 -1.45
C VAL A 92 0.74 -16.11 -0.16
N GLN A 93 1.32 -15.72 0.97
CA GLN A 93 0.69 -15.86 2.28
C GLN A 93 -0.19 -14.64 2.57
N MET A 94 -1.46 -14.92 2.83
CA MET A 94 -2.39 -13.98 3.44
C MET A 94 -2.72 -14.49 4.83
N ILE A 95 -2.24 -13.78 5.86
CA ILE A 95 -2.50 -14.11 7.27
C ILE A 95 -3.55 -13.12 7.77
N GLU A 96 -4.67 -13.64 8.29
CA GLU A 96 -5.69 -12.88 9.00
C GLU A 96 -5.71 -13.34 10.46
N ASP A 97 -5.52 -12.41 11.40
CA ASP A 97 -5.61 -12.65 12.84
C ASP A 97 -6.35 -11.50 13.51
N GLY A 98 -7.65 -11.68 13.79
CA GLY A 98 -8.50 -10.61 14.29
C GLY A 98 -8.59 -9.44 13.30
N ASP A 99 -8.24 -8.23 13.73
CA ASP A 99 -8.24 -7.02 12.89
C ASP A 99 -6.93 -6.79 12.11
N TYR A 100 -6.01 -7.75 12.16
CA TYR A 100 -4.74 -7.72 11.45
C TYR A 100 -4.78 -8.56 10.18
N MET A 101 -4.24 -8.02 9.10
CA MET A 101 -4.00 -8.73 7.84
C MET A 101 -2.59 -8.50 7.31
N SER A 102 -1.93 -9.56 6.84
CA SER A 102 -0.59 -9.49 6.26
C SER A 102 -0.48 -10.24 4.95
N PHE A 103 0.22 -9.63 3.99
CA PHE A 103 0.60 -10.21 2.70
C PHE A 103 2.11 -10.36 2.61
N ALA A 104 2.57 -11.60 2.48
CA ALA A 104 3.98 -11.96 2.45
C ALA A 104 4.25 -13.16 1.54
N LEU A 105 5.52 -13.50 1.33
CA LEU A 105 5.92 -14.68 0.56
C LEU A 105 6.46 -15.76 1.50
N SER A 106 6.03 -17.00 1.26
CA SER A 106 6.41 -18.17 2.07
C SER A 106 7.73 -18.81 1.65
N GLY A 107 8.24 -18.47 0.46
CA GLY A 107 9.41 -19.10 -0.14
C GLY A 107 10.04 -18.23 -1.21
N SER A 108 11.19 -18.68 -1.71
CA SER A 108 11.96 -17.96 -2.71
C SER A 108 11.35 -18.12 -4.11
N ILE A 109 11.01 -17.00 -4.74
CA ILE A 109 10.31 -16.94 -6.03
C ILE A 109 10.94 -15.89 -6.95
N GLU A 110 10.75 -16.09 -8.24
CA GLU A 110 11.04 -15.11 -9.29
C GLU A 110 9.95 -15.21 -10.34
N SER A 111 9.31 -14.10 -10.69
CA SER A 111 8.21 -14.06 -11.63
C SER A 111 8.29 -12.77 -12.45
N ASP A 112 8.26 -12.90 -13.77
CA ASP A 112 8.21 -11.77 -14.70
C ASP A 112 6.83 -11.10 -14.69
N GLU A 113 5.78 -11.89 -14.40
CA GLU A 113 4.43 -11.38 -14.30
C GLU A 113 4.25 -10.61 -12.98
N GLY A 114 4.66 -11.17 -11.84
CA GLY A 114 4.58 -10.53 -10.53
C GLY A 114 3.41 -10.98 -9.66
N ILE A 115 3.17 -10.24 -8.57
CA ILE A 115 2.08 -10.49 -7.62
C ILE A 115 1.38 -9.17 -7.29
N LEU A 116 0.05 -9.14 -7.37
CA LEU A 116 -0.77 -7.98 -7.04
C LEU A 116 -1.85 -8.34 -6.01
N ILE A 117 -1.92 -7.52 -4.96
CA ILE A 117 -3.01 -7.52 -3.98
C ILE A 117 -3.95 -6.37 -4.31
N ILE A 118 -5.23 -6.67 -4.52
CA ILE A 118 -6.29 -5.67 -4.65
C ILE A 118 -7.18 -5.78 -3.42
N MET A 119 -7.36 -4.71 -2.67
CA MET A 119 -8.15 -4.71 -1.45
C MET A 119 -9.08 -3.49 -1.40
N ASN A 120 -10.33 -3.73 -1.01
CA ASN A 120 -11.17 -2.68 -0.43
C ASN A 120 -11.36 -2.97 1.06
N ASN A 121 -11.03 -2.02 1.93
CA ASN A 121 -11.17 -2.15 3.36
C ASN A 121 -11.57 -0.80 4.00
N LYS A 122 -12.85 -0.65 4.35
CA LYS A 122 -13.39 0.56 4.99
C LYS A 122 -12.78 0.86 6.36
N ASN A 123 -12.32 -0.15 7.07
CA ASN A 123 -11.91 -0.03 8.47
C ASN A 123 -10.41 0.21 8.63
N LEU A 124 -9.67 0.40 7.53
CA LEU A 124 -8.22 0.60 7.54
C LEU A 124 -7.85 1.86 8.34
N SER A 125 -7.05 1.69 9.37
CA SER A 125 -6.49 2.76 10.19
C SER A 125 -4.97 2.68 10.35
N ASP A 126 -4.36 1.55 10.00
CA ASP A 126 -2.91 1.36 10.04
C ASP A 126 -2.42 0.55 8.84
N LEU A 127 -1.41 1.07 8.13
CA LEU A 127 -0.83 0.45 6.95
C LEU A 127 0.71 0.43 7.05
N LEU A 128 1.28 -0.77 6.98
CA LEU A 128 2.72 -0.97 6.86
C LEU A 128 3.07 -1.52 5.47
N VAL A 129 3.97 -0.84 4.78
CA VAL A 129 4.55 -1.29 3.50
C VAL A 129 6.05 -1.40 3.67
N LYS A 130 6.61 -2.59 3.43
CA LYS A 130 8.04 -2.82 3.64
C LYS A 130 8.70 -3.77 2.64
N ASP A 131 10.03 -3.83 2.72
CA ASP A 131 10.88 -4.79 2.02
C ASP A 131 10.63 -4.80 0.50
N GLY A 132 10.69 -3.62 -0.11
CA GLY A 132 10.55 -3.40 -1.55
C GLY A 132 9.11 -3.43 -2.07
N ALA A 133 8.09 -3.55 -1.21
CA ALA A 133 6.70 -3.52 -1.66
C ALA A 133 6.34 -2.15 -2.27
N GLU A 134 5.52 -2.15 -3.31
CA GLU A 134 5.17 -0.93 -4.03
C GLU A 134 3.69 -0.89 -4.43
N GLY A 135 3.05 0.28 -4.41
CA GLY A 135 1.63 0.32 -4.71
C GLY A 135 0.93 1.67 -4.63
N GLU A 136 -0.37 1.63 -4.88
CA GLU A 136 -1.26 2.78 -4.79
C GLU A 136 -2.32 2.58 -3.71
N VAL A 137 -2.59 3.64 -2.94
CA VAL A 137 -3.63 3.67 -1.91
C VAL A 137 -4.55 4.86 -2.17
N LEU A 138 -5.86 4.62 -2.14
CA LEU A 138 -6.89 5.64 -2.24
C LEU A 138 -7.79 5.59 -1.00
N LEU A 139 -7.65 6.59 -0.12
CA LEU A 139 -8.46 6.71 1.09
C LEU A 139 -9.40 7.90 0.97
N THR A 140 -10.71 7.66 0.81
CA THR A 140 -11.73 8.71 0.69
C THR A 140 -12.63 8.82 1.91
N GLU A 141 -12.72 7.76 2.72
CA GLU A 141 -13.57 7.69 3.92
C GLU A 141 -12.72 7.38 5.16
N CYS A 142 -11.75 8.24 5.48
CA CYS A 142 -10.81 8.01 6.59
C CYS A 142 -10.72 9.25 7.49
N GLU A 143 -11.01 9.11 8.77
CA GLU A 143 -10.79 10.19 9.74
C GLU A 143 -9.33 10.19 10.21
N ASN A 144 -8.77 9.01 10.52
CA ASN A 144 -7.43 8.89 11.09
C ASN A 144 -6.71 7.70 10.45
N VAL A 145 -5.48 7.91 9.99
CA VAL A 145 -4.64 6.82 9.45
C VAL A 145 -3.19 6.94 9.90
N SER A 146 -2.61 5.81 10.29
CA SER A 146 -1.18 5.60 10.51
C SER A 146 -0.59 4.88 9.29
N ILE A 147 0.49 5.41 8.73
CA ILE A 147 1.16 4.83 7.56
C ILE A 147 2.66 4.72 7.84
N THR A 148 3.22 3.53 7.66
CA THR A 148 4.66 3.30 7.67
C THR A 148 5.12 2.75 6.33
N VAL A 149 6.11 3.40 5.70
CA VAL A 149 6.76 2.94 4.47
C VAL A 149 8.25 2.76 4.72
N MET A 150 8.77 1.54 4.55
CA MET A 150 10.17 1.26 4.88
C MET A 150 10.87 0.20 4.02
N GLY A 151 12.20 0.12 4.13
CA GLY A 151 12.97 -0.96 3.49
C GLY A 151 12.96 -0.90 1.96
N GLY A 152 13.20 0.28 1.39
CA GLY A 152 13.26 0.50 -0.06
C GLY A 152 11.90 0.36 -0.75
N SER A 153 10.82 0.76 -0.08
CA SER A 153 9.44 0.64 -0.60
C SER A 153 8.95 1.96 -1.21
N ASP A 154 8.01 1.87 -2.15
CA ASP A 154 7.42 3.04 -2.82
C ASP A 154 5.89 3.07 -2.66
N MET A 155 5.32 4.23 -2.36
CA MET A 155 3.87 4.38 -2.20
C MET A 155 3.35 5.62 -2.92
N LYS A 156 2.25 5.47 -3.67
CA LYS A 156 1.40 6.58 -4.09
C LYS A 156 0.15 6.62 -3.22
N LEU A 157 -0.08 7.75 -2.57
CA LEU A 157 -1.20 7.95 -1.66
C LEU A 157 -2.14 9.04 -2.20
N LYS A 158 -3.44 8.75 -2.23
CA LYS A 158 -4.48 9.62 -2.80
C LYS A 158 -5.70 9.68 -1.89
N GLY A 159 -6.48 10.77 -1.99
CA GLY A 159 -7.73 10.96 -1.26
C GLY A 159 -7.60 11.99 -0.12
N SER A 160 -8.13 11.71 1.06
CA SER A 160 -8.11 12.63 2.19
C SER A 160 -8.19 11.95 3.56
N THR A 161 -7.68 12.63 4.60
CA THR A 161 -7.85 12.27 6.02
C THR A 161 -7.84 13.51 6.91
N GLU A 162 -8.49 13.42 8.08
CA GLU A 162 -8.39 14.48 9.09
C GLU A 162 -7.03 14.42 9.79
N GLU A 163 -6.63 13.26 10.29
CA GLU A 163 -5.34 13.07 10.95
C GLU A 163 -4.49 12.00 10.25
N LEU A 164 -3.20 12.30 10.08
CA LEU A 164 -2.20 11.40 9.52
C LEU A 164 -1.00 11.29 10.48
N ASP A 165 -0.66 10.07 10.87
CA ASP A 165 0.66 9.75 11.42
C ASP A 165 1.48 9.02 10.35
N LEU A 166 2.54 9.64 9.86
CA LEU A 166 3.32 9.13 8.72
C LEU A 166 4.78 8.92 9.11
N PHE A 167 5.27 7.69 8.89
CA PHE A 167 6.66 7.34 9.07
C PHE A 167 7.29 6.71 7.83
N VAL A 168 8.22 7.40 7.19
CA VAL A 168 8.92 6.91 5.99
C VAL A 168 10.40 6.73 6.29
N LYS A 169 10.96 5.54 6.02
CA LYS A 169 12.39 5.31 6.28
C LYS A 169 13.12 4.33 5.36
N GLY A 170 14.45 4.34 5.44
CA GLY A 170 15.30 3.28 4.89
C GLY A 170 15.31 3.26 3.37
N GLY A 171 15.51 4.43 2.75
CA GLY A 171 15.55 4.60 1.30
C GLY A 171 14.22 4.41 0.61
N SER A 172 13.11 4.75 1.27
CA SER A 172 11.75 4.57 0.75
C SER A 172 11.19 5.89 0.22
N ASN A 173 10.23 5.83 -0.72
CA ASN A 173 9.57 7.03 -1.22
C ASN A 173 8.06 7.00 -1.02
N LEU A 174 7.48 8.17 -0.77
CA LEU A 174 6.03 8.37 -0.76
C LEU A 174 5.64 9.60 -1.56
N ASP A 175 4.74 9.42 -2.52
CA ASP A 175 4.05 10.48 -3.25
C ASP A 175 2.61 10.60 -2.77
N GLY A 176 2.37 11.54 -1.87
CA GLY A 176 1.07 11.88 -1.28
C GLY A 176 0.55 13.24 -1.72
N ARG A 177 0.99 13.77 -2.87
CA ARG A 177 0.55 15.09 -3.38
C ARG A 177 -0.95 15.20 -3.56
N LYS A 178 -1.58 14.08 -3.91
CA LYS A 178 -3.02 13.94 -4.12
C LYS A 178 -3.75 13.41 -2.88
N PHE A 179 -3.09 13.43 -1.72
CA PHE A 179 -3.67 13.06 -0.44
C PHE A 179 -3.78 14.30 0.44
N HIS A 180 -5.00 14.79 0.60
CA HIS A 180 -5.30 16.00 1.37
C HIS A 180 -5.41 15.66 2.85
N VAL A 181 -4.48 16.18 3.64
CA VAL A 181 -4.40 15.94 5.09
C VAL A 181 -4.75 17.24 5.82
N ALA A 182 -5.64 17.19 6.82
CA ALA A 182 -5.86 18.35 7.68
C ALA A 182 -4.69 18.52 8.66
N LYS A 183 -4.40 17.48 9.45
CA LYS A 183 -3.35 17.49 10.48
C LYS A 183 -2.38 16.34 10.30
N GLY A 184 -1.10 16.65 10.10
CA GLY A 184 -0.06 15.65 9.88
C GLY A 184 1.02 15.66 10.96
N ASN A 185 1.30 14.48 11.51
CA ASN A 185 2.56 14.16 12.20
C ASN A 185 3.42 13.35 11.23
N VAL A 186 4.48 13.94 10.68
CA VAL A 186 5.26 13.36 9.58
C VAL A 186 6.72 13.23 9.98
N ALA A 187 7.23 12.00 9.97
CA ALA A 187 8.63 11.70 10.20
C ALA A 187 9.24 10.98 8.99
N VAL A 188 10.26 11.58 8.39
CA VAL A 188 10.99 11.02 7.23
C VAL A 188 12.44 10.81 7.65
N LYS A 189 12.99 9.61 7.43
CA LYS A 189 14.34 9.26 7.89
C LYS A 189 15.14 8.45 6.88
N GLY A 190 16.42 8.74 6.74
CA GLY A 190 17.36 7.86 6.02
C GLY A 190 17.10 7.84 4.51
N ALA A 191 17.81 8.69 3.77
CA ALA A 191 17.81 8.76 2.29
C ALA A 191 16.44 8.53 1.62
N SER A 192 15.37 8.95 2.28
CA SER A 192 13.98 8.72 1.88
C SER A 192 13.38 10.05 1.42
N GLU A 193 12.52 10.03 0.43
CA GLU A 193 11.80 11.20 -0.06
C GLU A 193 10.30 11.07 0.20
N THR A 194 9.67 12.14 0.66
CA THR A 194 8.22 12.14 0.91
C THR A 194 7.63 13.44 0.45
N THR A 195 6.51 13.35 -0.25
CA THR A 195 5.72 14.50 -0.65
C THR A 195 4.31 14.41 -0.10
N ILE A 196 3.77 15.46 0.50
CA ILE A 196 2.43 15.44 1.16
C ILE A 196 1.71 16.80 1.05
N ALA A 197 0.37 16.81 1.00
CA ALA A 197 -0.42 18.04 1.02
C ALA A 197 -1.14 18.22 2.38
N ILE A 198 -0.87 19.32 3.08
CA ILE A 198 -1.34 19.58 4.46
C ILE A 198 -2.07 20.94 4.51
N SER A 199 -3.21 21.00 5.20
CA SER A 199 -4.08 22.19 5.20
C SER A 199 -4.26 22.91 6.54
N GLU A 200 -4.17 22.24 7.69
CA GLU A 200 -4.37 22.89 9.00
C GLU A 200 -3.11 22.90 9.86
N SER A 201 -2.50 21.75 10.13
CA SER A 201 -1.30 21.68 10.98
C SER A 201 -0.30 20.61 10.57
N LEU A 202 0.99 20.93 10.70
CA LEU A 202 2.09 20.04 10.37
C LEU A 202 3.10 19.98 11.52
N LYS A 203 3.36 18.78 12.03
CA LYS A 203 4.56 18.48 12.81
C LYS A 203 5.49 17.61 11.96
N ALA A 204 6.56 18.20 11.46
CA ALA A 204 7.52 17.56 10.57
C ALA A 204 8.85 17.26 11.27
N HIS A 205 9.37 16.06 11.06
CA HIS A 205 10.71 15.63 11.47
C HIS A 205 11.44 14.98 10.30
N SER A 206 12.50 15.60 9.80
CA SER A 206 13.37 15.04 8.76
C SER A 206 14.77 14.77 9.31
N GLU A 207 15.28 13.56 9.06
CA GLU A 207 16.57 13.09 9.59
C GLU A 207 17.37 12.21 8.61
N ASN A 208 18.70 12.18 8.72
CA ASN A 208 19.60 11.28 8.01
C ASN A 208 19.52 11.39 6.49
N GLY A 209 19.71 12.61 5.97
CA GLY A 209 19.70 12.88 4.52
C GLY A 209 18.36 12.62 3.84
N SER A 210 17.26 12.61 4.60
CA SER A 210 15.91 12.51 4.03
C SER A 210 15.41 13.86 3.53
N VAL A 211 14.39 13.81 2.67
CA VAL A 211 13.72 14.98 2.12
C VAL A 211 12.21 14.84 2.33
N LEU A 212 11.61 15.86 2.96
CA LEU A 212 10.17 16.05 3.04
C LEU A 212 9.81 17.29 2.22
N ILE A 213 8.88 17.15 1.28
CA ILE A 213 8.26 18.26 0.56
C ILE A 213 6.80 18.30 1.01
N TYR A 214 6.34 19.44 1.53
CA TYR A 214 4.93 19.61 1.84
C TYR A 214 4.31 20.76 1.05
N PHE A 215 3.04 20.57 0.68
CA PHE A 215 2.19 21.54 0.01
C PHE A 215 1.09 22.05 0.92
N GLY A 216 0.50 23.19 0.55
CA GLY A 216 -0.59 23.83 1.26
C GLY A 216 -0.12 24.95 2.20
N ASN A 217 -1.02 25.49 3.01
CA ASN A 217 -0.71 26.61 3.90
C ASN A 217 -1.28 26.37 5.31
N PRO A 218 -0.73 25.40 6.07
CA PRO A 218 -1.18 25.11 7.43
C PRO A 218 -0.99 26.29 8.36
N GLU A 219 -1.98 26.56 9.21
CA GLU A 219 -1.94 27.63 10.21
C GLU A 219 -0.90 27.37 11.31
N ALA A 220 -0.58 26.11 11.60
CA ALA A 220 0.38 25.72 12.63
C ALA A 220 1.42 24.73 12.11
N THR A 221 2.70 25.13 12.16
CA THR A 221 3.81 24.28 11.68
C THR A 221 4.94 24.18 12.71
N THR A 222 5.39 22.96 13.00
CA THR A 222 6.60 22.66 13.77
C THR A 222 7.53 21.81 12.94
N ILE A 223 8.72 22.31 12.61
CA ILE A 223 9.71 21.62 11.77
C ILE A 223 10.95 21.28 12.59
N THR A 224 11.42 20.04 12.47
CA THR A 224 12.70 19.57 13.00
C THR A 224 13.51 18.95 11.87
N GLU A 225 14.71 19.51 11.62
CA GLU A 225 15.71 18.97 10.69
C GLU A 225 16.94 18.51 11.49
N LYS A 226 17.41 17.28 11.25
CA LYS A 226 18.61 16.73 11.90
C LYS A 226 19.44 15.92 10.90
N LEU A 227 20.75 15.80 11.14
CA LEU A 227 21.62 14.87 10.38
C LEU A 227 21.38 14.96 8.86
N ASP A 228 21.45 16.18 8.33
CA ASP A 228 21.25 16.52 6.91
C ASP A 228 19.85 16.27 6.33
N GLY A 229 18.84 16.00 7.17
CA GLY A 229 17.44 16.01 6.74
C GLY A 229 16.97 17.40 6.28
N LYS A 230 16.06 17.44 5.30
CA LYS A 230 15.51 18.67 4.71
C LYS A 230 13.99 18.64 4.63
N VAL A 231 13.38 19.78 4.95
CA VAL A 231 11.95 20.05 4.77
C VAL A 231 11.77 21.25 3.84
N PHE A 232 11.08 21.03 2.73
CA PHE A 232 10.74 22.06 1.75
C PHE A 232 9.23 22.33 1.77
N HIS A 233 8.87 23.61 1.72
CA HIS A 233 7.50 24.06 1.55
C HIS A 233 7.28 24.51 0.11
N ARG A 234 6.14 24.17 -0.49
CA ARG A 234 5.70 24.66 -1.79
C ARG A 234 4.23 25.08 -1.73
N GLU A 235 3.89 26.19 -2.37
CA GLU A 235 2.51 26.72 -2.33
C GLU A 235 1.53 25.87 -3.17
N SER A 236 1.99 25.35 -4.31
CA SER A 236 1.21 24.52 -5.21
C SER A 236 2.09 23.51 -5.93
N ASP A 237 1.46 22.40 -6.33
CA ASP A 237 2.06 21.29 -7.07
C ASP A 237 2.37 21.62 -8.53
#